data_AF-A0A3S0U3T4-F1
#
_entry.id   AF-A0A3S0U3T4-F1
#
_cell.length_a   1.000
_cell.length_b   1.000
_cell.length_c   1.000
_cell.angle_alpha   90.00
_cell.angle_beta   90.00
_cell.angle_gamma   90.00
#
_symmetry.space_group_name_H-M   'P 1'
#
loop_
_entity.id
_entity.type
_entity.pdbx_description
1 polymer ?
#
loop_
_entity_poly.entity_id
_entity_poly.type
_entity_poly.pdbx_seq_one_letter_code
_entity_poly.pdbx_strand_id
1 'polypeptide(L)'
;MRGERGGLPLVVVRFLDGNRENGNRGRTIRMNEPGFFGRTLESFVLGSVAALAAAALGVGPVRADAACIKLSDVEIVQLLNRWRTEFASGDPDRVSALYADGASLTATKDGAAHQGKEAIHAYFKDLLAKRPTVSIRPSSLTSDCGTAVVSGPVVYRITGERKGTRAVLGGTYTAEYALRDGKWWIVRHSLAADRRSLANPVGDPAGKPSPPL
;
A
#
# COMPACT_ATOMS: atom_id res chain seq x y z
N MET A 1 -26.94 11.69 -43.97
CA MET A 1 -27.84 11.41 -42.83
C MET A 1 -27.18 11.94 -41.57
N ARG A 2 -27.84 12.92 -40.94
CA ARG A 2 -27.56 13.62 -39.66
C ARG A 2 -28.05 12.66 -38.56
N GLY A 3 -27.25 12.17 -37.61
CA GLY A 3 -26.72 12.84 -36.42
C GLY A 3 -27.69 12.69 -35.23
N GLU A 4 -27.33 11.95 -34.17
CA GLU A 4 -27.84 12.05 -32.77
C GLU A 4 -27.08 11.04 -31.87
N ARG A 5 -26.07 11.47 -31.10
CA ARG A 5 -26.10 11.94 -29.70
C ARG A 5 -26.58 10.90 -28.68
N GLY A 6 -25.60 10.26 -28.04
CA GLY A 6 -25.78 9.50 -26.81
C GLY A 6 -26.00 10.40 -25.60
N GLY A 7 -26.85 9.95 -24.69
CA GLY A 7 -26.99 10.49 -23.34
C GLY A 7 -26.44 9.47 -22.33
N LEU A 8 -25.43 9.87 -21.57
CA LEU A 8 -24.98 9.16 -20.37
C LEU A 8 -25.63 9.81 -19.14
N PRO A 9 -26.02 9.05 -18.10
CA PRO A 9 -26.68 9.60 -16.93
C PRO A 9 -25.70 10.35 -16.01
N LEU A 10 -26.21 11.44 -15.45
CA LEU A 10 -25.59 12.33 -14.47
C LEU A 10 -25.42 11.60 -13.12
N VAL A 11 -24.18 11.38 -12.68
CA VAL A 11 -23.89 10.89 -11.32
C VAL A 11 -23.64 12.11 -10.41
N VAL A 12 -24.58 12.35 -9.50
CA VAL A 12 -24.48 13.38 -8.46
C VAL A 12 -23.69 12.81 -7.28
N VAL A 13 -22.45 13.25 -7.11
CA VAL A 13 -21.65 12.97 -5.90
C VAL A 13 -22.01 13.99 -4.82
N ARG A 14 -22.76 13.57 -3.80
CA ARG A 14 -22.95 14.36 -2.59
C ARG A 14 -21.76 14.16 -1.66
N PHE A 15 -21.01 15.23 -1.43
CA PHE A 15 -20.04 15.31 -0.34
C PHE A 15 -20.81 15.55 0.96
N LEU A 16 -20.72 14.60 1.90
CA LEU A 16 -21.10 14.83 3.29
C LEU A 16 -19.89 15.45 3.98
N ASP A 17 -19.98 16.75 4.23
CA ASP A 17 -19.03 17.47 5.06
C ASP A 17 -19.63 17.67 6.45
N GLY A 18 -18.78 17.61 7.47
CA GLY A 18 -19.12 18.05 8.82
C GLY A 18 -19.26 16.96 9.87
N ASN A 19 -18.14 16.61 10.52
CA ASN A 19 -18.19 16.46 11.97
C ASN A 19 -16.83 16.82 12.60
N ARG A 20 -16.73 18.03 13.15
CA ARG A 20 -15.73 18.37 14.18
C ARG A 20 -16.30 19.44 15.10
N GLU A 21 -17.01 18.98 16.13
CA GLU A 21 -17.35 19.81 17.29
C GLU A 21 -16.06 20.11 18.09
N ASN A 22 -15.67 21.38 18.16
CA ASN A 22 -14.69 21.86 19.13
C ASN A 22 -15.44 22.55 20.28
N GLY A 23 -15.44 21.89 21.44
CA GLY A 23 -15.93 22.42 22.70
C GLY A 23 -14.95 23.39 23.36
N ASN A 24 -15.40 24.63 23.52
CA ASN A 24 -15.30 25.48 24.70
C ASN A 24 -13.98 25.51 25.51
N ARG A 25 -13.31 26.67 25.52
CA ARG A 25 -13.11 27.41 26.77
C ARG A 25 -12.71 28.87 26.49
N GLY A 26 -13.61 29.77 26.88
CA GLY A 26 -13.38 31.21 26.89
C GLY A 26 -12.23 31.59 27.83
N ARG A 27 -11.46 32.58 27.42
CA ARG A 27 -10.64 33.38 28.33
C ARG A 27 -10.74 34.84 27.94
N THR A 28 -11.61 35.52 28.67
CA THR A 28 -11.70 36.97 28.78
C THR A 28 -10.34 37.51 29.24
N ILE A 29 -9.69 38.34 28.43
CA ILE A 29 -8.62 39.22 28.92
C ILE A 29 -9.17 40.64 28.96
N ARG A 30 -9.22 41.18 30.18
CA ARG A 30 -9.62 42.55 30.48
C ARG A 30 -8.63 43.52 29.85
N MET A 31 -9.20 44.56 29.22
CA MET A 31 -8.53 45.77 28.79
C MET A 31 -8.02 46.56 30.00
N ASN A 32 -6.83 47.14 29.87
CA ASN A 32 -6.42 48.30 30.66
C ASN A 32 -5.55 49.20 29.76
N GLU A 33 -6.16 50.29 29.29
CA GLU A 33 -5.53 51.52 28.75
C GLU A 33 -4.95 52.37 29.92
N PRO A 34 -4.25 53.53 29.72
CA PRO A 34 -4.17 54.36 28.50
C PRO A 34 -2.77 54.92 28.14
N GLY A 35 -2.65 55.42 26.91
CA GLY A 35 -1.47 56.16 26.46
C GLY A 35 -1.66 56.91 25.15
N PHE A 36 -2.42 58.00 25.20
CA PHE A 36 -2.25 59.25 24.45
C PHE A 36 -1.14 59.28 23.37
N PHE A 37 -1.50 59.52 22.10
CA PHE A 37 -1.17 60.75 21.33
C PHE A 37 -1.47 60.54 19.84
N GLY A 38 -1.96 61.59 19.19
CA GLY A 38 -1.77 61.76 17.74
C GLY A 38 -3.02 61.58 16.87
N ARG A 39 -3.90 62.58 16.89
CA ARG A 39 -4.86 62.85 15.81
C ARG A 39 -4.09 63.39 14.62
N THR A 40 -4.27 62.81 13.45
CA THR A 40 -4.30 63.55 12.16
C THR A 40 -5.12 62.75 11.16
N LEU A 41 -6.32 63.24 10.87
CA LEU A 41 -7.04 62.93 9.64
C LEU A 41 -6.30 63.62 8.50
N GLU A 42 -5.78 62.85 7.55
CA GLU A 42 -5.38 63.35 6.24
C GLU A 42 -6.08 62.47 5.19
N SER A 43 -7.26 62.96 4.80
CA SER A 43 -7.72 63.12 3.42
C SER A 43 -7.56 61.96 2.42
N PHE A 44 -8.72 61.47 1.99
CA PHE A 44 -8.97 60.78 0.72
C PHE A 44 -8.27 61.49 -0.46
N VAL A 45 -7.46 60.76 -1.21
CA VAL A 45 -7.24 61.02 -2.63
C VAL A 45 -7.62 59.76 -3.40
N LEU A 46 -8.76 59.84 -4.09
CA LEU A 46 -9.14 58.94 -5.17
C LEU A 46 -8.09 59.08 -6.29
N GLY A 47 -7.13 58.15 -6.32
CA GLY A 47 -6.21 57.97 -7.43
C GLY A 47 -6.53 56.68 -8.16
N SER A 48 -7.50 56.73 -9.09
CA SER A 48 -7.78 55.65 -10.02
C SER A 48 -6.56 55.37 -10.89
N VAL A 49 -5.76 54.36 -10.56
CA VAL A 49 -4.77 53.81 -11.50
C VAL A 49 -5.44 52.64 -12.23
N ALA A 50 -5.57 52.83 -13.53
CA ALA A 50 -6.21 51.92 -14.48
C ALA A 50 -5.74 50.48 -14.30
N ALA A 51 -6.69 49.58 -14.03
CA ALA A 51 -6.47 48.15 -14.18
C ALA A 51 -6.28 47.86 -15.68
N LEU A 52 -5.03 47.74 -16.13
CA LEU A 52 -4.72 47.05 -17.39
C LEU A 52 -5.09 45.58 -17.19
N ALA A 53 -6.30 45.22 -17.60
CA ALA A 53 -6.69 43.84 -17.81
C ALA A 53 -5.87 43.30 -19.00
N ALA A 54 -4.68 42.78 -18.72
CA ALA A 54 -4.00 41.91 -19.65
C ALA A 54 -4.84 40.63 -19.77
N ALA A 55 -5.66 40.57 -20.82
CA ALA A 55 -6.31 39.35 -21.26
C ALA A 55 -5.21 38.40 -21.77
N ALA A 56 -4.51 37.75 -20.83
CA ALA A 56 -3.66 36.62 -21.15
C ALA A 56 -4.57 35.53 -21.72
N LEU A 57 -4.40 35.22 -23.00
CA LEU A 57 -4.96 34.05 -23.65
C LEU A 57 -4.65 32.85 -22.76
N GLY A 58 -5.67 32.32 -22.11
CA GLY A 58 -5.57 31.25 -21.13
C GLY A 58 -5.16 29.94 -21.78
N VAL A 59 -3.89 29.79 -22.11
CA VAL A 59 -3.26 28.47 -22.21
C VAL A 59 -2.91 28.09 -20.78
N GLY A 60 -3.89 27.53 -20.07
CA GLY A 60 -3.60 26.89 -18.79
C GLY A 60 -2.53 25.81 -18.97
N PRO A 61 -1.72 25.50 -17.95
CA PRO A 61 -0.74 24.42 -18.06
C PRO A 61 -1.50 23.14 -18.45
N VAL A 62 -1.16 22.59 -19.62
CA VAL A 62 -1.54 21.21 -19.96
C VAL A 62 -0.91 20.36 -18.88
N ARG A 63 -1.74 19.83 -17.96
CA ARG A 63 -1.31 18.76 -17.07
C ARG A 63 -0.95 17.61 -18.00
N ALA A 64 0.34 17.35 -18.17
CA ALA A 64 0.78 16.12 -18.79
C ALA A 64 0.12 15.00 -17.98
N ASP A 65 -0.77 14.25 -18.62
CA ASP A 65 -1.25 12.97 -18.12
C ASP A 65 0.01 12.20 -17.74
N ALA A 66 0.15 11.86 -16.45
CA ALA A 66 1.31 11.09 -16.00
C ALA A 66 1.43 9.87 -16.90
N ALA A 67 2.56 9.74 -17.60
CA ALA A 67 2.73 8.69 -18.60
C ALA A 67 2.39 7.34 -17.97
N CYS A 68 1.42 6.65 -18.56
CA CYS A 68 0.98 5.34 -18.07
C CYS A 68 2.13 4.35 -18.24
N ILE A 69 2.74 3.94 -17.13
CA ILE A 69 3.78 2.91 -17.11
C ILE A 69 3.12 1.60 -16.73
N LYS A 70 3.06 0.67 -17.69
CA LYS A 70 2.57 -0.70 -17.53
C LYS A 70 3.74 -1.65 -17.65
N LEU A 71 3.79 -2.67 -16.79
CA LEU A 71 4.83 -3.70 -16.84
C LEU A 71 4.48 -4.78 -17.85
N SER A 72 5.50 -5.29 -18.52
CA SER A 72 5.48 -6.57 -19.21
C SER A 72 5.53 -7.74 -18.21
N ASP A 73 5.12 -8.93 -18.64
CA ASP A 73 5.22 -10.14 -17.84
C ASP A 73 6.65 -10.42 -17.36
N VAL A 74 7.65 -10.14 -18.20
CA VAL A 74 9.07 -10.30 -17.85
C VAL A 74 9.46 -9.40 -16.68
N GLU A 75 9.02 -8.15 -16.68
CA GLU A 75 9.32 -7.20 -15.59
C GLU A 75 8.61 -7.56 -14.29
N ILE A 76 7.36 -8.06 -14.36
CA ILE A 76 6.65 -8.58 -13.19
C ILE A 76 7.40 -9.78 -12.59
N VAL A 77 7.91 -10.69 -13.44
CA VAL A 77 8.74 -11.81 -12.98
C VAL A 77 10.06 -11.32 -12.37
N GLN A 78 10.65 -10.24 -12.88
CA GLN A 78 11.84 -9.63 -12.27
C GLN A 78 11.55 -9.05 -10.88
N LEU A 79 10.40 -8.41 -10.66
CA LEU A 79 9.98 -7.97 -9.32
C LEU A 79 9.87 -9.16 -8.35
N LEU A 80 9.28 -10.26 -8.81
CA LEU A 80 9.16 -11.49 -8.02
C LEU A 80 10.52 -12.14 -7.74
N ASN A 81 11.43 -12.13 -8.71
CA ASN A 81 12.79 -12.64 -8.54
C ASN A 81 13.60 -11.79 -7.56
N ARG A 82 13.42 -10.46 -7.57
CA ARG A 82 14.00 -9.57 -6.57
C ARG A 82 13.49 -9.93 -5.18
N TRP A 83 12.18 -10.10 -5.01
CA TRP A 83 11.61 -10.55 -3.74
C TRP A 83 12.22 -11.86 -3.26
N ARG A 84 12.36 -12.85 -4.15
CA ARG A 84 12.98 -14.15 -3.83
C ARG A 84 14.44 -13.99 -3.38
N THR A 85 15.18 -13.08 -4.01
CA THR A 85 16.59 -12.80 -3.69
C THR A 85 16.72 -12.16 -2.30
N GLU A 86 15.91 -11.14 -2.02
CA GLU A 86 15.93 -10.50 -0.70
C GLU A 86 15.47 -11.46 0.40
N PHE A 87 14.44 -12.27 0.15
CA PHE A 87 14.00 -13.31 1.09
C PHE A 87 15.10 -14.35 1.36
N ALA A 88 15.79 -14.82 0.31
CA ALA A 88 16.84 -15.82 0.42
C ALA A 88 18.09 -15.32 1.19
N SER A 89 18.25 -14.00 1.33
CA SER A 89 19.32 -13.43 2.16
C SER A 89 19.17 -13.76 3.65
N GLY A 90 17.95 -14.10 4.10
CA GLY A 90 17.66 -14.32 5.51
C GLY A 90 17.56 -13.03 6.35
N ASP A 91 17.64 -11.86 5.69
CA ASP A 91 17.62 -10.56 6.35
C ASP A 91 16.21 -9.92 6.26
N PRO A 92 15.52 -9.70 7.40
CA PRO A 92 14.19 -9.11 7.42
C PRO A 92 14.18 -7.64 6.94
N ASP A 93 15.26 -6.89 7.11
CA ASP A 93 15.35 -5.50 6.63
C ASP A 93 15.33 -5.48 5.10
N ARG A 94 16.07 -6.40 4.47
CA ARG A 94 16.15 -6.50 3.02
C ARG A 94 14.83 -6.84 2.35
N VAL A 95 14.10 -7.83 2.87
CA VAL A 95 12.79 -8.22 2.29
C VAL A 95 11.71 -7.17 2.58
N SER A 96 11.69 -6.58 3.77
CA SER A 96 10.71 -5.55 4.13
C SER A 96 10.95 -4.22 3.38
N ALA A 97 12.18 -3.94 2.92
CA ALA A 97 12.50 -2.79 2.08
C ALA A 97 11.84 -2.80 0.68
N LEU A 98 11.19 -3.91 0.30
CA LEU A 98 10.42 -4.03 -0.94
C LEU A 98 8.97 -3.55 -0.80
N TYR A 99 8.51 -3.34 0.42
CA TYR A 99 7.13 -2.95 0.73
C TYR A 99 7.01 -1.44 0.88
N ALA A 100 5.88 -0.89 0.43
CA ALA A 100 5.53 0.50 0.71
C ALA A 100 5.27 0.70 2.21
N ASP A 101 5.43 1.93 2.71
CA ASP A 101 5.29 2.24 4.15
C ASP A 101 3.91 1.84 4.72
N GLY A 102 2.85 2.03 3.92
CA GLY A 102 1.48 1.64 4.25
C GLY A 102 1.01 0.32 3.63
N ALA A 103 1.92 -0.57 3.26
CA ALA A 103 1.56 -1.87 2.68
C ALA A 103 0.86 -2.77 3.70
N SER A 104 0.11 -3.77 3.21
CA SER A 104 -0.44 -4.83 4.05
C SER A 104 0.09 -6.21 3.66
N LEU A 105 0.26 -7.06 4.66
CA LEU A 105 0.58 -8.47 4.49
C LEU A 105 -0.40 -9.33 5.29
N THR A 106 -1.15 -10.20 4.62
CA THR A 106 -2.04 -11.15 5.27
C THR A 106 -1.43 -12.53 5.20
N ALA A 107 -1.16 -13.15 6.35
CA ALA A 107 -0.64 -14.51 6.42
C ALA A 107 -1.64 -15.42 7.14
N THR A 108 -2.33 -16.29 6.42
CA THR A 108 -3.33 -17.22 7.01
C THR A 108 -2.78 -18.14 8.10
N LYS A 109 -1.47 -18.35 8.18
CA LYS A 109 -0.86 -19.17 9.24
C LYS A 109 -1.07 -18.56 10.63
N ASP A 110 -0.99 -17.24 10.76
CA ASP A 110 -1.23 -16.54 12.03
C ASP A 110 -2.61 -15.85 12.06
N GLY A 111 -3.33 -15.84 10.93
CA GLY A 111 -4.64 -15.20 10.81
C GLY A 111 -4.58 -13.68 10.94
N ALA A 112 -3.39 -13.09 10.90
CA ALA A 112 -3.17 -11.68 11.14
C ALA A 112 -2.96 -10.91 9.82
N ALA A 113 -3.47 -9.67 9.83
CA ALA A 113 -3.13 -8.66 8.85
C ALA A 113 -2.03 -7.77 9.43
N HIS A 114 -0.82 -7.89 8.90
CA HIS A 114 0.34 -7.07 9.26
C HIS A 114 0.28 -5.77 8.45
N GLN A 115 -0.08 -4.67 9.12
CA GLN A 115 -0.25 -3.37 8.47
C GLN A 115 0.97 -2.49 8.69
N GLY A 116 1.52 -1.98 7.58
CA GLY A 116 2.68 -1.11 7.58
C GLY A 116 4.01 -1.85 7.67
N LYS A 117 5.08 -1.12 7.35
CA LYS A 117 6.42 -1.68 7.17
C LYS A 117 6.99 -2.34 8.43
N GLU A 118 6.74 -1.76 9.61
CA GLU A 118 7.23 -2.32 10.89
C GLU A 118 6.60 -3.69 11.21
N ALA A 119 5.29 -3.84 11.04
CA ALA A 119 4.60 -5.11 11.27
C ALA A 119 5.04 -6.18 10.26
N ILE A 120 5.20 -5.79 8.98
CA ILE A 120 5.72 -6.67 7.93
C ILE A 120 7.15 -7.12 8.24
N HIS A 121 8.01 -6.20 8.71
CA HIS A 121 9.36 -6.53 9.15
C HIS A 121 9.35 -7.53 10.31
N ALA A 122 8.52 -7.31 11.34
CA ALA A 122 8.38 -8.22 12.47
C ALA A 122 7.95 -9.62 12.03
N TYR A 123 6.97 -9.72 11.11
CA TYR A 123 6.57 -10.99 10.51
C TYR A 123 7.75 -11.71 9.83
N PHE A 124 8.52 -11.00 9.00
CA PHE A 124 9.66 -11.62 8.32
C PHE A 124 10.79 -11.99 9.27
N LYS A 125 11.02 -11.22 10.34
CA LYS A 125 11.98 -11.57 11.40
C LYS A 125 11.67 -12.94 11.99
N ASP A 126 10.41 -13.18 12.36
CA ASP A 126 9.97 -14.44 12.95
C ASP A 126 9.98 -15.61 11.93
N LEU A 127 9.59 -15.34 10.68
CA LEU A 127 9.60 -16.34 9.63
C LEU A 127 11.03 -16.76 9.26
N LEU A 128 11.93 -15.79 9.06
CA LEU A 128 13.31 -16.03 8.61
C LEU A 128 14.18 -16.64 9.70
N ALA A 129 13.86 -16.46 10.98
CA ALA A 129 14.49 -17.20 12.09
C ALA A 129 14.42 -18.72 11.93
N LYS A 130 13.41 -19.23 11.20
CA LYS A 130 13.22 -20.66 10.91
C LYS A 130 14.00 -21.13 9.68
N ARG A 131 14.80 -20.26 9.08
CA ARG A 131 15.62 -20.46 7.87
C ARG A 131 14.84 -21.18 6.75
N PRO A 132 13.66 -20.66 6.37
CA PRO A 132 12.86 -21.28 5.32
C PRO A 132 13.58 -21.18 3.98
N THR A 133 13.40 -22.21 3.16
CA THR A 133 13.60 -22.08 1.71
C THR A 133 12.24 -21.94 1.04
N VAL A 134 12.14 -21.07 0.04
CA VAL A 134 10.87 -20.77 -0.62
C VAL A 134 10.94 -21.11 -2.12
N SER A 135 9.89 -21.75 -2.62
CA SER A 135 9.66 -21.97 -4.04
C SER A 135 8.37 -21.26 -4.42
N ILE A 136 8.48 -20.26 -5.29
CA ILE A 136 7.34 -19.49 -5.81
C ILE A 136 7.33 -19.61 -7.32
N ARG A 137 6.17 -19.95 -7.89
CA ARG A 137 5.94 -19.97 -9.33
C ARG A 137 4.80 -19.02 -9.68
N PRO A 138 5.00 -18.06 -10.59
CA PRO A 138 3.90 -17.25 -11.10
C PRO A 138 2.99 -18.11 -11.98
N SER A 139 1.67 -17.94 -11.84
CA SER A 139 0.67 -18.58 -12.71
C SER A 139 -0.36 -17.59 -13.27
N SER A 140 -0.45 -16.38 -12.71
CA SER A 140 -1.24 -15.27 -13.25
C SER A 140 -0.48 -13.97 -13.08
N LEU A 141 -0.43 -13.18 -14.15
CA LEU A 141 0.23 -11.89 -14.22
C LEU A 141 -0.74 -10.91 -14.86
N THR A 142 -0.99 -9.79 -14.21
CA THR A 142 -1.77 -8.69 -14.78
C THR A 142 -1.06 -7.38 -14.50
N SER A 143 -1.15 -6.43 -15.42
CA SER A 143 -0.64 -5.08 -15.20
C SER A 143 -1.53 -4.06 -15.89
N ASP A 144 -1.59 -2.89 -15.27
CA ASP A 144 -2.26 -1.69 -15.76
C ASP A 144 -1.41 -0.46 -15.41
N CYS A 145 -1.89 0.74 -15.72
CA CYS A 145 -1.18 1.99 -15.46
C CYS A 145 -0.74 2.09 -13.98
N GLY A 146 0.58 2.01 -13.76
CA GLY A 146 1.19 2.12 -12.44
C GLY A 146 0.84 0.99 -11.47
N THR A 147 0.25 -0.11 -11.94
CA THR A 147 -0.10 -1.26 -11.08
C THR A 147 0.24 -2.60 -11.74
N ALA A 148 0.53 -3.60 -10.91
CA ALA A 148 0.69 -4.97 -11.36
C ALA A 148 0.27 -5.95 -10.28
N VAL A 149 -0.23 -7.11 -10.67
CA VAL A 149 -0.59 -8.21 -9.77
C VAL A 149 0.06 -9.48 -10.29
N VAL A 150 0.70 -10.23 -9.39
CA VAL A 150 1.19 -11.58 -9.67
C VAL A 150 0.72 -12.54 -8.59
N SER A 151 0.23 -13.69 -9.02
CA SER A 151 -0.21 -14.73 -8.11
C SER A 151 0.20 -16.11 -8.58
N GLY A 152 0.18 -17.07 -7.66
CA GLY A 152 0.43 -18.46 -7.96
C GLY A 152 0.70 -19.32 -6.74
N PRO A 153 1.19 -20.56 -6.93
CA PRO A 153 1.54 -21.44 -5.83
C PRO A 153 2.87 -21.05 -5.16
N VAL A 154 2.91 -21.24 -3.84
CA VAL A 154 4.11 -21.11 -3.02
C VAL A 154 4.31 -22.35 -2.17
N VAL A 155 5.57 -22.75 -1.98
CA VAL A 155 5.97 -23.82 -1.06
C VAL A 155 7.13 -23.33 -0.19
N TYR A 156 6.94 -23.39 1.12
CA TYR A 156 7.99 -23.16 2.11
C TYR A 156 8.51 -24.50 2.62
N ARG A 157 9.83 -24.66 2.69
CA ARG A 157 10.46 -25.76 3.45
C ARG A 157 11.19 -25.18 4.64
N ILE A 158 10.76 -25.57 5.83
CA ILE A 158 11.25 -25.05 7.10
C ILE A 158 12.00 -26.18 7.82
N THR A 159 13.12 -25.87 8.47
CA THR A 159 13.75 -26.84 9.38
C THR A 159 12.97 -26.81 10.70
N GLY A 160 12.49 -27.97 11.15
CA GLY A 160 11.76 -28.05 12.42
C GLY A 160 12.67 -27.91 13.63
N GLU A 161 12.08 -27.75 14.81
CA GLU A 161 12.78 -27.44 16.07
C GLU A 161 13.71 -28.57 16.53
N ARG A 162 13.39 -29.83 16.19
CA ARG A 162 14.25 -30.98 16.48
C ARG A 162 15.21 -31.21 15.33
N LYS A 163 16.49 -31.45 15.65
CA LYS A 163 17.52 -31.79 14.66
C LYS A 163 17.05 -32.95 13.77
N GLY A 164 16.99 -32.71 12.46
CA GLY A 164 16.54 -33.69 11.46
C GLY A 164 15.07 -33.57 11.04
N THR A 165 14.26 -32.75 11.71
CA THR A 165 12.86 -32.51 11.30
C THR A 165 12.79 -31.44 10.20
N ARG A 166 11.87 -31.62 9.23
CA ARG A 166 11.64 -30.68 8.12
C ARG A 166 10.15 -30.55 7.88
N ALA A 167 9.65 -29.32 7.80
CA ALA A 167 8.27 -29.04 7.44
C ALA A 167 8.14 -28.55 5.99
N VAL A 168 7.11 -29.00 5.30
CA VAL A 168 6.73 -28.47 3.97
C VAL A 168 5.35 -27.82 4.11
N LEU A 169 5.28 -26.53 3.84
CA LEU A 169 4.03 -25.76 3.88
C LEU A 169 3.73 -25.25 2.47
N GLY A 170 2.70 -25.82 1.85
CA GLY A 170 2.14 -25.38 0.58
C GLY A 170 1.09 -24.29 0.76
N GLY A 171 0.86 -23.55 -0.32
CA GLY A 171 -0.09 -22.45 -0.32
C GLY A 171 -0.16 -21.71 -1.65
N THR A 172 -0.83 -20.56 -1.61
CA THR A 172 -0.86 -19.60 -2.70
C THR A 172 -0.39 -18.24 -2.20
N TYR A 173 0.08 -17.43 -3.14
CA TYR A 173 0.42 -16.03 -2.90
C TYR A 173 -0.27 -15.13 -3.93
N THR A 174 -0.52 -13.90 -3.51
CA THR A 174 -0.83 -12.78 -4.41
C THR A 174 0.00 -11.59 -3.95
N ALA A 175 0.81 -11.03 -4.84
CA ALA A 175 1.56 -9.80 -4.61
C ALA A 175 1.05 -8.71 -5.56
N GLU A 176 0.59 -7.60 -4.99
CA GLU A 176 0.14 -6.43 -5.71
C GLU A 176 1.19 -5.33 -5.60
N TYR A 177 1.53 -4.76 -6.75
CA TYR A 177 2.53 -3.72 -6.89
C TYR A 177 1.90 -2.40 -7.34
N ALA A 178 2.44 -1.30 -6.84
CA ALA A 178 2.14 0.04 -7.34
C ALA A 178 3.44 0.80 -7.62
N LEU A 179 3.45 1.58 -8.70
CA LEU A 179 4.48 2.54 -9.01
C LEU A 179 4.27 3.80 -8.16
N ARG A 180 5.26 4.18 -7.36
CA ARG A 180 5.29 5.42 -6.56
C ARG A 180 6.67 6.02 -6.65
N ASP A 181 6.74 7.30 -7.03
CA ASP A 181 8.00 8.05 -7.14
C ASP A 181 9.05 7.34 -8.00
N GLY A 182 8.61 6.77 -9.13
CA GLY A 182 9.47 6.05 -10.07
C GLY A 182 9.93 4.65 -9.61
N LYS A 183 9.47 4.16 -8.45
CA LYS A 183 9.81 2.83 -7.92
C LYS A 183 8.56 1.96 -7.74
N TRP A 184 8.69 0.69 -8.08
CA TRP A 184 7.65 -0.32 -7.83
C TRP A 184 7.75 -0.85 -6.40
N TRP A 185 6.62 -0.83 -5.70
CA TRP A 185 6.50 -1.26 -4.31
C TRP A 185 5.42 -2.32 -4.17
N ILE A 186 5.65 -3.28 -3.28
CA ILE A 186 4.57 -4.18 -2.84
C ILE A 186 3.64 -3.37 -1.94
N VAL A 187 2.36 -3.28 -2.32
CA VAL A 187 1.32 -2.55 -1.56
C VAL A 187 0.37 -3.48 -0.84
N ARG A 188 0.15 -4.68 -1.37
CA ARG A 188 -0.59 -5.76 -0.71
C ARG A 188 0.08 -7.09 -1.02
N HIS A 189 0.16 -7.95 -0.02
CA HIS A 189 0.65 -9.30 -0.18
C HIS A 189 -0.23 -10.25 0.62
N SER A 190 -0.79 -11.27 -0.03
CA SER A 190 -1.55 -12.33 0.62
C SER A 190 -0.78 -13.64 0.54
N LEU A 191 -0.64 -14.31 1.67
CA LEU A 191 -0.04 -15.64 1.82
C LEU A 191 -1.09 -16.59 2.41
N ALA A 192 -1.67 -17.43 1.56
CA ALA A 192 -2.69 -18.41 1.94
C ALA A 192 -2.06 -19.80 2.08
N ALA A 193 -2.10 -20.40 3.26
CA ALA A 193 -1.71 -21.78 3.48
C ALA A 193 -2.79 -22.72 2.95
N ASP A 194 -2.38 -23.83 2.34
CA ASP A 194 -3.33 -24.85 1.96
C ASP A 194 -3.86 -25.61 3.20
N ARG A 195 -5.09 -26.13 3.11
CA ARG A 195 -5.76 -26.82 4.22
C ARG A 195 -4.96 -28.03 4.72
N ARG A 196 -4.19 -28.67 3.83
CA ARG A 196 -3.34 -29.83 4.18
C ARG A 196 -2.13 -29.42 5.03
N SER A 197 -1.50 -28.29 4.73
CA SER A 197 -0.38 -27.74 5.52
C SER A 197 -0.84 -27.21 6.87
N LEU A 198 -2.10 -26.75 6.97
CA LEU A 198 -2.71 -26.41 8.26
C LEU A 198 -3.06 -27.64 9.10
N ALA A 199 -3.50 -28.74 8.46
CA ALA A 199 -3.90 -29.97 9.15
C ALA A 199 -2.71 -30.86 9.56
N ASN A 200 -1.58 -30.79 8.86
CA ASN A 200 -0.38 -31.59 9.15
C ASN A 200 0.86 -30.69 9.15
N PRO A 201 1.10 -29.88 10.20
CA PRO A 201 2.37 -29.20 10.38
C PRO A 201 3.45 -30.27 10.59
N VAL A 202 4.20 -30.60 9.53
CA VAL A 202 5.21 -31.66 9.61
C VAL A 202 6.22 -31.29 10.71
N GLY A 203 6.25 -32.13 11.74
CA GLY A 203 6.75 -31.84 13.09
C GLY A 203 6.16 -32.81 14.10
N ASP A 204 4.99 -33.38 13.82
CA ASP A 204 4.44 -34.52 14.55
C ASP A 204 5.02 -35.85 14.01
N PRO A 205 5.68 -36.68 14.84
CA PRO A 205 6.14 -38.00 14.42
C PRO A 205 4.92 -38.88 14.20
N ALA A 206 4.76 -39.35 12.95
CA ALA A 206 3.94 -40.49 12.54
C ALA A 206 2.65 -40.71 13.36
N GLY A 207 1.51 -40.31 12.79
CA GLY A 207 0.22 -40.81 13.23
C GLY A 207 0.29 -42.32 13.44
N LYS A 208 0.03 -42.76 14.68
CA LYS A 208 -0.17 -44.17 14.96
C LYS A 208 -1.26 -44.69 14.02
N PRO A 209 -1.08 -45.86 13.39
CA PRO A 209 -2.13 -46.43 12.56
C PRO A 209 -3.38 -46.62 13.42
N SER A 210 -4.52 -46.17 12.90
CA SER A 210 -5.83 -46.42 13.53
C SER A 210 -6.03 -47.93 13.73
N PRO A 211 -6.62 -48.36 14.86
CA PRO A 211 -6.98 -49.76 15.03
C PRO A 211 -8.00 -50.16 13.95
N PRO A 212 -7.95 -51.39 13.43
CA PRO A 212 -8.98 -51.87 12.51
C PRO A 212 -10.33 -51.92 13.25
N LEU A 213 -11.39 -51.58 12.51
CA LEU A 213 -12.80 -51.67 12.93
C LEU A 213 -13.17 -53.08 13.36
#